data_AF-U3TNM3-F1
#
_entry.id   AF-U3TNM3-F1
#
_cell.length_a   1.000
_cell.length_b   1.000
_cell.length_c   1.000
_cell.angle_alpha   90.00
_cell.angle_beta   90.00
_cell.angle_gamma   90.00
#
_symmetry.space_group_name_H-M   'P 1'
#
loop_
_entity.id
_entity.type
_entity.pdbx_description
1 polymer ?
#
loop_
_entity_poly.entity_id
_entity_poly.type
_entity_poly.pdbx_seq_one_letter_code
_entity_poly.pdbx_strand_id
1 'polypeptide(L)'
;MIEASLLNLPWATLVTLASGYIGYFIANVGLKQHHKPVDITFTTLVFCLLPAGLYHSAVWLGFNTYIASVPAVISAFIAGSVWRKYGKKWMYGLLRKYDISWSDSTHSAWQRMFDQRGYYVSEVYVYLKNGSTLLSEAPGHFEGQPCGCFVLGNEKDILLYVTHEKAAGSTDWKACSDVLHETWGALATYVPADQIARVQVRRTRFKEARVLPEE
;
A
#
# COMPACT_ATOMS: atom_id res chain seq x y z
N MET A 1 6.11 26.61 2.64
CA MET A 1 7.21 27.43 2.10
C MET A 1 8.49 26.71 2.47
N ILE A 2 9.23 26.15 1.50
CA ILE A 2 10.57 25.61 1.77
C ILE A 2 11.45 26.84 1.99
N GLU A 3 11.95 27.05 3.21
CA GLU A 3 12.86 28.16 3.48
C GLU A 3 14.12 27.99 2.62
N ALA A 4 14.57 29.09 1.97
CA ALA A 4 15.77 29.08 1.14
C ALA A 4 17.04 28.65 1.92
N SER A 5 16.99 28.70 3.25
CA SER A 5 18.01 28.18 4.16
C SER A 5 18.28 26.69 3.97
N LEU A 6 17.27 25.89 3.59
CA LEU A 6 17.43 24.44 3.35
C LEU A 6 18.28 24.16 2.11
N LEU A 7 18.18 24.98 1.06
CA LEU A 7 18.98 24.83 -0.16
C LEU A 7 20.45 25.23 0.03
N ASN A 8 20.75 26.01 1.07
CA ASN A 8 22.11 26.40 1.43
C ASN A 8 22.85 25.36 2.30
N LEU A 9 22.20 24.22 2.61
CA LEU A 9 22.85 23.14 3.33
C LEU A 9 23.98 22.53 2.50
N PRO A 10 25.02 21.97 3.16
CA PRO A 10 26.06 21.22 2.47
C PRO A 10 25.44 20.14 1.57
N TRP A 11 25.99 19.97 0.36
CA TRP A 11 25.49 19.01 -0.62
C TRP A 11 25.33 17.60 -0.04
N ALA A 12 26.29 17.16 0.81
CA ALA A 12 26.22 15.90 1.54
C ALA A 12 24.95 15.78 2.40
N THR A 13 24.58 16.84 3.11
CA THR A 13 23.38 16.89 3.96
C THR A 13 22.10 16.84 3.12
N LEU A 14 22.06 17.55 1.99
CA LEU A 14 20.93 17.52 1.07
C LEU A 14 20.70 16.13 0.49
N VAL A 15 21.75 15.50 -0.04
CA VAL A 15 21.68 14.17 -0.65
C VAL A 15 21.26 13.12 0.36
N THR A 16 21.83 13.15 1.57
CA THR A 16 21.52 12.16 2.61
C THR A 16 20.11 12.31 3.14
N LEU A 17 19.65 13.54 3.38
CA LEU A 17 18.28 13.82 3.83
C LEU A 17 17.24 13.45 2.77
N ALA A 18 17.48 13.81 1.51
CA ALA A 18 16.62 13.42 0.39
C ALA A 18 16.54 11.90 0.24
N SER A 19 17.69 11.22 0.34
CA SER A 19 17.78 9.76 0.29
C SER A 19 17.01 9.11 1.45
N GLY A 20 17.18 9.57 2.68
CA GLY A 20 16.43 9.05 3.81
C GLY A 20 14.92 9.23 3.66
N TYR A 21 14.48 10.37 3.10
CA TYR A 21 13.07 10.61 2.84
C TYR A 21 12.51 9.64 1.77
N ILE A 22 13.29 9.35 0.72
CA ILE A 22 12.94 8.33 -0.28
C ILE A 22 12.77 6.95 0.39
N GLY A 23 13.70 6.56 1.24
CA GLY A 23 13.63 5.31 2.00
C GLY A 23 12.37 5.23 2.87
N TYR A 24 12.11 6.28 3.66
CA TYR A 24 10.89 6.43 4.45
C TYR A 24 9.62 6.37 3.57
N PHE A 25 9.63 7.07 2.43
CA PHE A 25 8.51 7.17 1.52
C PHE A 25 8.12 5.78 1.02
N ILE A 26 9.10 5.00 0.54
CA ILE A 26 8.92 3.64 0.01
C ILE A 26 8.49 2.67 1.11
N ALA A 27 9.13 2.74 2.27
CA ALA A 27 8.84 1.90 3.43
C ALA A 27 7.39 2.03 3.94
N ASN A 28 6.73 3.15 3.64
CA ASN A 28 5.42 3.49 4.15
C ASN A 28 4.39 3.87 3.07
N VAL A 29 4.63 3.58 1.78
CA VAL A 29 3.61 3.78 0.73
C VAL A 29 2.32 3.04 1.11
N GLY A 30 1.20 3.76 1.06
CA GLY A 30 -0.13 3.26 1.39
C GLY A 30 -0.50 3.28 2.88
N LEU A 31 0.38 3.73 3.78
CA LEU A 31 0.14 3.71 5.25
C LEU A 31 0.24 5.10 5.91
N LYS A 32 0.44 6.18 5.13
CA LYS A 32 0.99 7.45 5.64
C LYS A 32 0.02 8.37 6.39
N GLN A 33 -1.29 8.12 6.37
CA GLN A 33 -2.25 9.15 6.77
C GLN A 33 -2.20 9.57 8.24
N HIS A 34 -1.46 8.86 9.11
CA HIS A 34 -1.43 9.17 10.55
C HIS A 34 -0.05 9.20 11.22
N HIS A 35 1.06 9.29 10.47
CA HIS A 35 2.37 9.47 11.10
C HIS A 35 2.51 10.90 11.64
N LYS A 36 2.86 11.05 12.92
CA LYS A 36 3.14 12.38 13.47
C LYS A 36 4.38 12.94 12.78
N PRO A 37 4.49 14.27 12.57
CA PRO A 37 5.68 14.87 11.97
C PRO A 37 6.99 14.42 12.63
N VAL A 38 6.97 14.24 13.95
CA VAL A 38 8.09 13.71 14.74
C VAL A 38 8.50 12.30 14.28
N ASP A 39 7.56 11.40 14.07
CA ASP A 39 7.82 10.03 13.61
C ASP A 39 8.38 10.02 12.19
N ILE A 40 7.89 10.91 11.33
CA ILE A 40 8.39 11.08 9.96
C ILE A 40 9.85 11.52 10.00
N THR A 41 10.19 12.52 10.80
CA THR A 41 11.55 13.04 10.92
C THR A 41 12.51 11.97 11.45
N PHE A 42 12.18 11.31 12.56
CA PHE A 42 13.07 10.29 13.14
C PHE A 42 13.20 9.06 12.24
N THR A 43 12.12 8.61 11.60
CA THR A 43 12.21 7.48 10.68
C THR A 43 13.03 7.83 9.44
N THR A 44 12.87 9.06 8.92
CA THR A 44 13.70 9.57 7.82
C THR A 44 15.18 9.57 8.21
N LEU A 45 15.53 10.03 9.41
CA LEU A 45 16.91 10.00 9.92
C LEU A 45 17.47 8.58 10.02
N VAL A 46 16.67 7.60 10.45
CA VAL A 46 17.09 6.19 10.45
C VAL A 46 17.42 5.71 9.03
N PHE A 47 16.58 6.05 8.04
CA PHE A 47 16.83 5.73 6.64
C PHE A 47 17.98 6.54 6.01
N CYS A 48 18.40 7.67 6.61
CA CYS A 48 19.58 8.42 6.16
C CYS A 48 20.90 7.71 6.46
N LEU A 49 20.97 6.82 7.46
CA LEU A 49 22.22 6.25 7.96
C LEU A 49 23.01 5.47 6.88
N LEU A 50 22.33 4.59 6.15
CA LEU A 50 22.95 3.81 5.07
C LEU A 50 23.41 4.67 3.89
N PRO A 51 22.56 5.55 3.31
CA PRO A 51 22.98 6.51 2.29
C PRO A 51 24.12 7.41 2.72
N ALA A 52 24.14 7.88 3.97
CA ALA A 52 25.21 8.72 4.50
C ALA A 52 26.54 7.97 4.56
N GLY A 53 26.55 6.74 5.07
CA GLY A 53 27.75 5.89 5.08
C GLY A 53 28.30 5.64 3.68
N LEU A 54 27.42 5.29 2.73
CA LEU A 54 27.82 5.05 1.34
C LEU A 54 28.32 6.32 0.64
N TYR A 55 27.65 7.45 0.85
CA TYR A 55 28.08 8.74 0.32
C TYR A 55 29.49 9.10 0.80
N HIS A 56 29.73 9.05 2.11
CA HIS A 56 31.03 9.37 2.68
C HIS A 56 32.12 8.38 2.24
N SER A 57 31.81 7.09 2.13
CA SER A 57 32.75 6.10 1.60
C SER A 57 33.13 6.36 0.14
N ALA A 58 32.17 6.76 -0.71
CA ALA A 58 32.42 7.06 -2.11
C ALA A 58 33.29 8.32 -2.27
N VAL A 59 33.01 9.36 -1.48
CA VAL A 59 33.87 10.57 -1.45
C VAL A 59 35.29 10.22 -0.95
N TRP A 60 35.41 9.37 0.08
CA TRP A 60 36.71 8.93 0.59
C TRP A 60 37.52 8.13 -0.43
N LEU A 61 36.86 7.33 -1.28
CA LEU A 61 37.46 6.61 -2.40
C LEU A 61 37.86 7.51 -3.58
N GLY A 62 37.67 8.83 -3.47
CA GLY A 62 38.07 9.82 -4.48
C GLY A 62 37.03 10.09 -5.56
N PHE A 63 35.80 9.58 -5.41
CA PHE A 63 34.72 9.93 -6.34
C PHE A 63 34.26 11.38 -6.13
N ASN A 64 33.91 12.03 -7.24
CA ASN A 64 33.30 13.35 -7.21
C ASN A 64 32.01 13.33 -6.36
N THR A 65 31.78 14.39 -5.57
CA THR A 65 30.61 14.57 -4.69
C THR A 65 29.27 14.40 -5.39
N TYR A 66 29.18 14.65 -6.70
CA TYR A 66 27.98 14.39 -7.49
C TYR A 66 27.83 12.91 -7.85
N ILE A 67 28.90 12.23 -8.25
CA ILE A 67 28.89 10.79 -8.57
C ILE A 67 28.62 9.97 -7.31
N ALA A 68 29.17 10.39 -6.17
CA ALA A 68 28.93 9.77 -4.85
C ALA A 68 27.45 9.81 -4.41
N SER A 69 26.63 10.69 -5.00
CA SER A 69 25.19 10.78 -4.68
C SER A 69 24.38 9.62 -5.27
N VAL A 70 24.79 9.07 -6.41
CA VAL A 70 24.08 7.99 -7.11
C VAL A 70 23.97 6.72 -6.26
N PRO A 71 25.06 6.15 -5.70
CA PRO A 71 24.95 4.97 -4.85
C PRO A 71 24.17 5.25 -3.55
N ALA A 72 24.24 6.47 -3.02
CA ALA A 72 23.47 6.86 -1.83
C ALA A 72 21.95 6.79 -2.09
N VAL A 73 21.48 7.34 -3.21
CA VAL A 73 20.05 7.31 -3.58
C VAL A 73 19.59 5.88 -3.88
N ILE A 74 20.36 5.10 -4.63
CA ILE A 74 20.04 3.70 -4.92
C ILE A 74 19.92 2.89 -3.63
N SER A 75 20.84 3.10 -2.69
CA SER A 75 20.83 2.40 -1.40
C SER A 75 19.58 2.72 -0.57
N ALA A 76 19.09 3.95 -0.60
CA ALA A 76 17.86 4.32 0.08
C ALA A 76 16.64 3.63 -0.51
N PHE A 77 16.58 3.53 -1.84
CA PHE A 77 15.50 2.83 -2.54
C PHE A 77 15.47 1.35 -2.15
N ILE A 78 16.64 0.69 -2.16
CA ILE A 78 16.79 -0.71 -1.77
C ILE A 78 16.46 -0.89 -0.29
N ALA A 79 16.99 -0.06 0.60
CA ALA A 79 16.73 -0.12 2.04
C ALA A 79 15.24 0.04 2.36
N GLY A 80 14.57 1.02 1.76
CA GLY A 80 13.13 1.22 1.90
C GLY A 80 12.32 0.02 1.38
N SER A 81 12.71 -0.53 0.23
CA SER A 81 12.05 -1.70 -0.38
C SER A 81 12.23 -2.98 0.44
N VAL A 82 13.45 -3.25 0.92
CA VAL A 82 13.77 -4.38 1.79
C VAL A 82 13.05 -4.26 3.13
N TRP A 83 13.04 -3.06 3.72
CA TRP A 83 12.32 -2.82 4.96
C TRP A 83 10.81 -3.03 4.80
N ARG A 84 10.24 -2.50 3.70
CA ARG A 84 8.84 -2.75 3.36
C ARG A 84 8.61 -4.24 3.26
N LYS A 85 9.36 -4.96 2.42
CA LYS A 85 9.15 -6.37 2.06
C LYS A 85 9.38 -7.33 3.23
N TYR A 86 10.47 -7.17 3.97
CA TYR A 86 10.92 -8.13 4.98
C TYR A 86 11.11 -7.51 6.37
N GLY A 87 11.67 -6.31 6.45
CA GLY A 87 12.07 -5.67 7.72
C GLY A 87 10.94 -5.59 8.74
N LYS A 88 9.76 -5.11 8.33
CA LYS A 88 8.57 -5.05 9.20
C LYS A 88 8.20 -6.43 9.78
N LYS A 89 8.12 -7.46 8.94
CA LYS A 89 7.75 -8.82 9.37
C LYS A 89 8.76 -9.38 10.36
N TRP A 90 10.06 -9.18 10.09
CA TRP A 90 11.13 -9.64 10.96
C TRP A 90 11.11 -8.91 12.32
N MET A 91 10.95 -7.58 12.32
CA MET A 91 10.87 -6.77 13.54
C MET A 91 9.69 -7.18 14.42
N TYR A 92 8.47 -7.30 13.87
CA TYR A 92 7.32 -7.77 14.66
C TYR A 92 7.50 -9.23 15.11
N GLY A 93 8.17 -10.07 14.31
CA GLY A 93 8.51 -11.43 14.72
C GLY A 93 9.42 -11.45 15.95
N LEU A 94 10.42 -10.59 16.00
CA LEU A 94 11.29 -10.44 17.17
C LEU A 94 10.54 -9.89 18.39
N LEU A 95 9.76 -8.81 18.20
CA LEU A 95 8.98 -8.21 19.31
C LEU A 95 8.01 -9.22 19.93
N ARG A 96 7.39 -10.07 19.11
CA ARG A 96 6.51 -11.15 19.57
C ARG A 96 7.29 -12.27 20.24
N LYS A 97 8.46 -12.65 19.70
CA LYS A 97 9.30 -13.70 20.27
C LYS A 97 9.77 -13.37 21.69
N TYR A 98 9.99 -12.09 21.97
CA TYR A 98 10.42 -11.60 23.29
C TYR A 98 9.28 -11.02 24.14
N ASP A 99 8.01 -11.27 23.76
CA ASP A 99 6.81 -10.78 24.47
C ASP A 99 6.79 -9.26 24.75
N ILE A 100 7.50 -8.47 23.94
CA ILE A 100 7.56 -7.01 24.10
C ILE A 100 6.26 -6.37 23.64
N SER A 101 5.70 -6.84 22.51
CA SER A 101 4.45 -6.31 21.98
C SER A 101 3.76 -7.28 21.03
N TRP A 102 2.45 -7.41 21.23
CA TRP A 102 1.54 -8.13 20.34
C TRP A 102 0.81 -7.21 19.36
N SER A 103 0.87 -5.89 19.57
CA SER A 103 0.28 -4.88 18.69
C SER A 103 1.06 -4.79 17.38
N ASP A 104 0.35 -4.79 16.26
CA ASP A 104 0.95 -4.62 14.92
C ASP A 104 1.02 -3.15 14.48
N SER A 105 0.75 -2.21 15.42
CA SER A 105 0.74 -0.75 15.25
C SER A 105 -0.02 -0.26 14.01
N THR A 106 -0.95 -1.05 13.47
CA THR A 106 -1.80 -0.64 12.36
C THR A 106 -2.88 0.29 12.89
N HIS A 107 -3.08 1.45 12.27
CA HIS A 107 -4.00 2.47 12.80
C HIS A 107 -5.45 1.99 12.86
N SER A 108 -5.85 1.08 11.97
CA SER A 108 -7.18 0.50 11.97
C SER A 108 -7.20 -0.92 11.39
N ALA A 109 -8.20 -1.70 11.80
CA ALA A 109 -8.49 -2.99 11.18
C ALA A 109 -8.74 -2.87 9.66
N TRP A 110 -9.28 -1.72 9.23
CA TRP A 110 -9.42 -1.38 7.81
C TRP A 110 -8.06 -1.36 7.10
N GLN A 111 -7.10 -0.61 7.63
CA GLN A 111 -5.73 -0.57 7.09
C GLN A 111 -5.05 -1.95 7.14
N ARG A 112 -5.38 -2.77 8.14
CA ARG A 112 -4.84 -4.13 8.26
C ARG A 112 -5.26 -5.06 7.12
N MET A 113 -6.38 -4.76 6.45
CA MET A 113 -6.81 -5.50 5.26
C MET A 113 -5.90 -5.26 4.03
N PHE A 114 -5.18 -4.14 3.98
CA PHE A 114 -4.26 -3.80 2.89
C PHE A 114 -2.88 -4.42 3.05
N ASP A 115 -2.39 -4.52 4.30
CA ASP A 115 -1.02 -4.94 4.57
C ASP A 115 -0.88 -6.48 4.61
N GLN A 116 -1.81 -7.22 3.99
CA GLN A 116 -1.71 -8.66 3.83
C GLN A 116 -0.92 -9.00 2.56
N ARG A 117 0.24 -9.61 2.72
CA ARG A 117 1.13 -10.00 1.62
C ARG A 117 1.29 -11.51 1.55
N GLY A 118 1.36 -12.04 0.33
CA GLY A 118 1.37 -13.49 0.06
C GLY A 118 -0.03 -14.12 0.01
N TYR A 119 -1.06 -13.28 -0.04
CA TYR A 119 -2.45 -13.68 -0.24
C TYR A 119 -3.05 -12.82 -1.35
N TYR A 120 -3.82 -13.44 -2.24
CA TYR A 120 -4.55 -12.78 -3.33
C TYR A 120 -6.02 -12.68 -2.96
N VAL A 121 -6.70 -11.66 -3.47
CA VAL A 121 -8.13 -11.46 -3.23
C VAL A 121 -8.91 -12.25 -4.26
N SER A 122 -9.77 -13.16 -3.79
CA SER A 122 -10.65 -13.95 -4.65
C SER A 122 -12.03 -13.30 -4.79
N GLU A 123 -12.55 -12.68 -3.73
CA GLU A 123 -13.88 -12.08 -3.72
C GLU A 123 -13.91 -10.87 -2.78
N VAL A 124 -14.65 -9.84 -3.17
CA VAL A 124 -14.96 -8.68 -2.34
C VAL A 124 -16.47 -8.48 -2.29
N TYR A 125 -17.04 -8.60 -1.10
CA TYR A 125 -18.44 -8.31 -0.83
C TYR A 125 -18.57 -6.95 -0.14
N VAL A 126 -19.45 -6.11 -0.67
CA VAL A 126 -19.80 -4.81 -0.10
C VAL A 126 -21.30 -4.83 0.22
N TYR A 127 -21.62 -4.85 1.51
CA TYR A 127 -23.00 -4.77 2.00
C TYR A 127 -23.35 -3.29 2.17
N LEU A 128 -24.39 -2.85 1.48
CA LEU A 128 -24.89 -1.48 1.52
C LEU A 128 -25.96 -1.32 2.61
N LYS A 129 -26.11 -0.10 3.13
CA LYS A 129 -27.09 0.22 4.17
C LYS A 129 -28.55 0.06 3.72
N ASN A 130 -28.80 0.16 2.41
CA ASN A 130 -30.12 -0.10 1.82
C ASN A 130 -30.46 -1.61 1.77
N GLY A 131 -29.54 -2.49 2.18
CA GLY A 131 -29.72 -3.94 2.21
C GLY A 131 -29.25 -4.66 0.94
N SER A 132 -28.87 -3.95 -0.13
CA SER A 132 -28.26 -4.60 -1.30
C SER A 132 -26.80 -4.98 -1.03
N THR A 133 -26.29 -5.91 -1.82
CA THR A 133 -24.90 -6.40 -1.73
C THR A 133 -24.26 -6.36 -3.11
N LEU A 134 -23.06 -5.81 -3.19
CA LEU A 134 -22.23 -5.82 -4.39
C LEU A 134 -21.13 -6.87 -4.22
N LEU A 135 -20.79 -7.57 -5.29
CA LEU A 135 -19.71 -8.55 -5.34
C LEU A 135 -18.77 -8.25 -6.51
N SER A 136 -17.48 -8.18 -6.21
CA SER A 136 -16.40 -8.31 -7.19
C SER A 136 -15.80 -9.70 -7.06
N GLU A 137 -16.11 -10.57 -8.02
CA GLU A 137 -15.55 -11.90 -8.15
C GLU A 137 -14.24 -11.84 -8.93
N ALA A 138 -13.25 -12.61 -8.47
CA ALA A 138 -11.90 -12.67 -9.00
C ALA A 138 -11.33 -11.29 -9.38
N PRO A 139 -11.20 -10.32 -8.43
CA PRO A 139 -10.74 -8.97 -8.73
C PRO A 139 -9.39 -8.92 -9.47
N GLY A 140 -8.55 -9.95 -9.34
CA GLY A 140 -7.31 -10.12 -10.09
C GLY A 140 -7.45 -10.02 -11.61
N HIS A 141 -8.63 -10.34 -12.18
CA HIS A 141 -8.88 -10.15 -13.62
C HIS A 141 -8.88 -8.68 -14.05
N PHE A 142 -9.05 -7.75 -13.10
CA PHE A 142 -9.03 -6.31 -13.34
C PHE A 142 -7.69 -5.65 -13.00
N GLU A 143 -6.60 -6.40 -12.77
CA GLU A 143 -5.28 -5.84 -12.39
C GLU A 143 -4.72 -4.84 -13.41
N GLY A 144 -5.00 -5.05 -14.70
CA GLY A 144 -4.60 -4.16 -15.80
C GLY A 144 -5.54 -3.00 -16.09
N GLN A 145 -6.66 -2.89 -15.36
CA GLN A 145 -7.68 -1.86 -15.59
C GLN A 145 -7.37 -0.57 -14.79
N PRO A 146 -7.99 0.58 -15.13
CA PRO A 146 -7.85 1.81 -14.35
C PRO A 146 -8.14 1.58 -12.87
N CYS A 147 -7.36 2.17 -11.97
CA CYS A 147 -7.47 1.96 -10.51
C CYS A 147 -7.14 0.52 -10.02
N GLY A 148 -6.68 -0.38 -10.90
CA GLY A 148 -6.31 -1.76 -10.55
C GLY A 148 -7.50 -2.62 -10.13
N CYS A 149 -7.23 -3.77 -9.50
CA CYS A 149 -8.26 -4.77 -9.18
C CYS A 149 -9.47 -4.21 -8.38
N PHE A 150 -9.16 -3.44 -7.34
CA PHE A 150 -10.09 -2.73 -6.47
C PHE A 150 -9.26 -1.82 -5.55
N VAL A 151 -9.89 -0.79 -4.98
CA VAL A 151 -9.29 0.13 -4.02
C VAL A 151 -10.15 0.14 -2.77
N LEU A 152 -9.53 -0.11 -1.63
CA LEU A 152 -10.07 0.29 -0.34
C LEU A 152 -9.52 1.70 -0.09
N GLY A 153 -10.34 2.72 0.04
CA GLY A 153 -9.86 4.07 0.29
C GLY A 153 -9.60 4.29 1.78
N ASN A 154 -8.74 5.25 2.12
CA ASN A 154 -8.42 5.48 3.53
C ASN A 154 -9.60 6.08 4.31
N GLU A 155 -10.55 6.70 3.63
CA GLU A 155 -11.79 7.24 4.20
C GLU A 155 -12.86 6.16 4.38
N LYS A 156 -12.49 4.88 4.21
CA LYS A 156 -13.37 3.69 4.29
C LYS A 156 -14.36 3.57 3.12
N ASP A 157 -14.17 4.36 2.08
CA ASP A 157 -14.77 4.24 0.77
C ASP A 157 -14.14 3.08 -0.01
N ILE A 158 -14.81 2.62 -1.07
CA ILE A 158 -14.34 1.50 -1.89
C ILE A 158 -14.58 1.81 -3.36
N LEU A 159 -13.60 1.48 -4.19
CA LEU A 159 -13.76 1.36 -5.63
C LEU A 159 -13.57 -0.10 -6.03
N LEU A 160 -14.50 -0.65 -6.79
CA LEU A 160 -14.46 -2.05 -7.24
C LEU A 160 -15.16 -2.23 -8.58
N TYR A 161 -14.80 -3.29 -9.30
CA TYR A 161 -15.52 -3.77 -10.47
C TYR A 161 -16.62 -4.73 -10.03
N VAL A 162 -17.89 -4.31 -10.12
CA VAL A 162 -19.03 -5.07 -9.61
C VAL A 162 -19.45 -6.13 -10.63
N THR A 163 -19.06 -7.38 -10.39
CA THR A 163 -19.43 -8.53 -11.23
C THR A 163 -20.83 -9.05 -10.96
N HIS A 164 -21.32 -8.91 -9.72
CA HIS A 164 -22.63 -9.40 -9.33
C HIS A 164 -23.27 -8.45 -8.31
N GLU A 165 -24.58 -8.33 -8.39
CA GLU A 165 -25.40 -7.56 -7.46
C GLU A 165 -26.51 -8.41 -6.87
N LYS A 166 -26.80 -8.18 -5.59
CA LYS A 166 -27.93 -8.76 -4.90
C LYS A 166 -28.81 -7.65 -4.35
N ALA A 167 -30.06 -7.62 -4.79
CA ALA A 167 -31.03 -6.63 -4.33
C ALA A 167 -31.40 -6.84 -2.85
N ALA A 168 -31.89 -5.78 -2.20
CA ALA A 168 -32.32 -5.85 -0.81
C ALA A 168 -33.45 -6.88 -0.63
N GLY A 169 -33.27 -7.82 0.30
CA GLY A 169 -34.23 -8.90 0.56
C GLY A 169 -34.27 -10.03 -0.49
N SER A 170 -33.48 -9.94 -1.56
CA SER A 170 -33.33 -11.01 -2.55
C SER A 170 -32.28 -12.04 -2.10
N THR A 171 -32.53 -13.30 -2.40
CA THR A 171 -31.52 -14.37 -2.33
C THR A 171 -30.65 -14.44 -3.58
N ASP A 172 -31.17 -13.93 -4.70
CA ASP A 172 -30.61 -14.19 -6.02
C ASP A 172 -29.56 -13.14 -6.39
N TRP A 173 -28.43 -13.62 -6.89
CA TRP A 173 -27.38 -12.81 -7.47
C TRP A 173 -27.68 -12.54 -8.95
N LYS A 174 -27.51 -11.29 -9.37
CA LYS A 174 -27.59 -10.87 -10.77
C LYS A 174 -26.19 -10.57 -11.27
N ALA A 175 -25.73 -11.31 -12.27
CA ALA A 175 -24.47 -11.03 -12.93
C ALA A 175 -24.56 -9.71 -13.72
N CYS A 176 -23.56 -8.86 -13.55
CA CYS A 176 -23.37 -7.63 -14.31
C CYS A 176 -22.54 -7.97 -15.54
N SER A 177 -23.17 -8.05 -16.71
CA SER A 177 -22.48 -8.42 -17.95
C SER A 177 -21.63 -7.29 -18.54
N ASP A 178 -21.85 -6.05 -18.13
CA ASP A 178 -21.28 -4.85 -18.77
C ASP A 178 -20.10 -4.24 -17.99
N VAL A 179 -19.41 -5.04 -17.18
CA VAL A 179 -18.27 -4.56 -16.38
C VAL A 179 -17.06 -4.27 -17.25
N LEU A 180 -16.86 -5.04 -18.31
CA LEU A 180 -15.86 -4.81 -19.35
C LEU A 180 -16.57 -4.75 -20.69
N HIS A 181 -16.76 -3.54 -21.21
CA HIS A 181 -17.38 -3.33 -22.50
C HIS A 181 -16.31 -3.04 -23.56
N GLU A 182 -16.37 -3.71 -24.71
CA GLU A 182 -15.34 -3.59 -25.77
C GLU A 182 -15.18 -2.15 -26.28
N THR A 183 -16.27 -1.38 -26.33
CA THR A 183 -16.27 -0.01 -26.86
C THR A 183 -16.14 1.05 -25.76
N TRP A 184 -16.61 0.77 -24.55
CA TRP A 184 -16.70 1.78 -23.48
C TRP A 184 -15.67 1.60 -22.37
N GLY A 185 -14.97 0.46 -22.37
CA GLY A 185 -13.94 0.14 -21.39
C GLY A 185 -14.52 -0.48 -20.12
N ALA A 186 -13.79 -0.31 -19.01
CA ALA A 186 -14.10 -0.94 -17.74
C ALA A 186 -14.95 -0.05 -16.84
N LEU A 187 -16.07 -0.59 -16.34
CA LEU A 187 -17.00 0.10 -15.44
C LEU A 187 -16.59 -0.11 -13.98
N ALA A 188 -15.89 0.88 -13.41
CA ALA A 188 -15.59 0.90 -11.99
C ALA A 188 -16.74 1.53 -11.18
N THR A 189 -17.09 0.92 -10.05
CA THR A 189 -18.12 1.43 -9.13
C THR A 189 -17.46 2.01 -7.89
N TYR A 190 -17.78 3.27 -7.61
CA TYR A 190 -17.42 3.94 -6.36
C TYR A 190 -18.54 3.78 -5.33
N VAL A 191 -18.20 3.34 -4.12
CA VAL A 191 -19.11 3.23 -2.99
C VAL A 191 -18.59 4.12 -1.86
N PRO A 192 -19.32 5.18 -1.48
CA PRO A 192 -18.89 6.07 -0.42
C PRO A 192 -19.03 5.40 0.95
N ALA A 193 -18.19 5.80 1.90
CA ALA A 193 -18.09 5.21 3.23
C ALA A 193 -19.42 5.24 4.02
N ASP A 194 -20.23 6.28 3.81
CA ASP A 194 -21.51 6.47 4.48
C ASP A 194 -22.60 5.50 3.98
N GLN A 195 -22.43 4.87 2.82
CA GLN A 195 -23.36 3.86 2.29
C GLN A 195 -22.98 2.42 2.66
N ILE A 196 -21.73 2.21 3.11
CA ILE A 196 -21.22 0.88 3.43
C ILE A 196 -21.66 0.48 4.84
N ALA A 197 -22.35 -0.65 4.94
CA ALA A 197 -22.71 -1.27 6.21
C ALA A 197 -21.63 -2.27 6.66
N ARG A 198 -21.07 -3.06 5.72
CA ARG A 198 -20.06 -4.08 6.01
C ARG A 198 -19.27 -4.42 4.76
N VAL A 199 -18.00 -4.77 4.94
CA VAL A 199 -17.12 -5.28 3.87
C VAL A 199 -16.61 -6.65 4.26
N GLN A 200 -16.61 -7.59 3.32
CA GLN A 200 -15.96 -8.88 3.49
C GLN A 200 -15.02 -9.11 2.31
N VAL A 201 -13.79 -9.52 2.60
CA VAL A 201 -12.78 -9.80 1.59
C VAL A 201 -12.31 -11.23 1.77
N ARG A 202 -12.59 -12.09 0.79
CA ARG A 202 -12.06 -13.45 0.75
C ARG A 202 -10.68 -13.42 0.11
N ARG A 203 -9.74 -14.16 0.71
CA ARG A 203 -8.37 -14.26 0.23
C ARG A 203 -7.95 -15.71 0.06
N THR A 204 -7.09 -15.95 -0.92
CA THR A 204 -6.51 -17.25 -1.26
C THR A 204 -4.99 -17.14 -1.36
N ARG A 205 -4.29 -18.26 -1.29
CA ARG A 205 -2.83 -18.32 -1.57
C ARG A 205 -2.53 -18.52 -3.06
N PHE A 206 -3.52 -18.90 -3.85
CA PHE A 206 -3.38 -19.14 -5.28
C PHE A 206 -3.60 -17.84 -6.06
N LYS A 207 -2.71 -17.54 -7.00
CA LYS A 207 -2.81 -16.32 -7.82
C LYS A 207 -3.96 -16.41 -8.84
N GLU A 208 -4.17 -17.60 -9.38
CA GLU A 208 -5.33 -17.92 -10.22
C GLU A 208 -6.51 -18.23 -9.31
N ALA A 209 -7.47 -17.31 -9.24
CA ALA A 209 -8.74 -17.57 -8.60
C ALA A 209 -9.45 -18.66 -9.42
N ARG A 210 -9.58 -19.87 -8.86
CA ARG A 210 -10.55 -20.84 -9.38
C ARG A 210 -11.93 -20.20 -9.17
N VAL A 211 -12.58 -19.81 -10.27
CA VAL A 211 -14.02 -19.53 -10.29
C VAL A 211 -14.67 -20.78 -9.70
N LEU A 212 -15.46 -20.62 -8.64
CA LEU A 212 -16.19 -21.75 -8.08
C LEU A 212 -17.17 -22.21 -9.17
N PRO A 213 -17.27 -23.52 -9.46
CA PRO A 213 -18.27 -24.00 -10.41
C PRO A 213 -19.65 -23.55 -9.93
N GLU A 214 -20.44 -22.99 -10.85
CA GLU A 214 -21.86 -22.74 -10.62
C GLU A 214 -22.52 -24.07 -10.24
N GLU A 215 -23.05 -24.17 -9.03
CA GLU A 215 -23.95 -25.26 -8.62
C GLU A 215 -25.40 -24.93 -8.97
#